data_AF-A0A4Q3YHU1-F1
#
_entry.id   AF-A0A4Q3YHU1-F1
#
_cell.length_a   1.000
_cell.length_b   1.000
_cell.length_c   1.000
_cell.angle_alpha   90.00
_cell.angle_beta   90.00
_cell.angle_gamma   90.00
#
_symmetry.space_group_name_H-M   'P 1'
#
loop_
_entity.id
_entity.type
_entity.pdbx_description
1 polymer ?
#
loop_
_entity_poly.entity_id
_entity_poly.type
_entity_poly.pdbx_seq_one_letter_code
_entity_poly.pdbx_strand_id
1 'polypeptide(L)'
;MHGSVEAPKLISDLACSLSVSRELAVGLEIPSKDQALVDHYLGSRGSQADLEKLTSSYFWQKGIDGRSSAAMLDLIEHIRKLKEKGHPITMFFFDDQPGTELERNIAIANGIRRFQATRPDTKIIALMGNVHAMQKDITTNDGRLVPS
;
A
#
# COMPACT_ATOMS: atom_id res chain seq x y z
N MET A 1 -3.18 10.91 8.58
CA MET A 1 -3.27 9.95 9.71
C MET A 1 -2.93 8.58 9.18
N HIS A 2 -2.00 7.94 9.86
CA HIS A 2 -1.47 6.61 9.59
C HIS A 2 -1.31 5.91 10.95
N GLY A 3 -0.96 4.63 10.95
CA GLY A 3 -0.59 3.92 12.18
C GLY A 3 -1.76 3.39 13.02
N SER A 4 -2.96 3.27 12.45
CA SER A 4 -4.05 2.51 13.07
C SER A 4 -3.92 1.01 12.74
N VAL A 5 -4.49 0.15 13.60
CA VAL A 5 -4.55 -1.30 13.35
C VAL A 5 -5.79 -1.64 12.51
N GLU A 6 -6.83 -0.82 12.64
CA GLU A 6 -8.15 -1.02 12.07
C GLU A 6 -8.15 -0.87 10.55
N ALA A 7 -7.43 0.11 10.00
CA ALA A 7 -7.41 0.32 8.56
C ALA A 7 -6.71 -0.85 7.83
N PRO A 8 -5.48 -1.26 8.17
CA PRO A 8 -4.87 -2.45 7.56
C PRO A 8 -5.73 -3.71 7.71
N LYS A 9 -6.34 -3.91 8.89
CA LYS A 9 -7.25 -5.05 9.12
C LYS A 9 -8.48 -5.01 8.20
N LEU A 10 -9.13 -3.86 8.06
CA LEU A 10 -10.27 -3.70 7.16
C LEU A 10 -9.89 -4.01 5.71
N ILE A 11 -8.71 -3.57 5.26
CA ILE A 11 -8.22 -3.87 3.91
C ILE A 11 -7.97 -5.38 3.74
N SER A 12 -7.41 -6.07 4.74
CA SER A 12 -7.27 -7.54 4.70
C SER A 12 -8.62 -8.23 4.53
N ASP A 13 -9.61 -7.85 5.34
CA ASP A 13 -10.95 -8.46 5.32
C ASP A 13 -11.66 -8.20 3.97
N LEU A 14 -11.54 -6.98 3.44
CA LEU A 14 -12.09 -6.62 2.12
C LEU A 14 -11.37 -7.36 0.98
N ALA A 15 -10.05 -7.48 1.06
CA ALA A 15 -9.25 -8.18 0.06
C ALA A 15 -9.60 -9.66 -0.01
N CYS A 16 -9.78 -10.31 1.15
CA CYS A 16 -10.27 -11.68 1.25
C CYS A 16 -11.62 -11.84 0.53
N SER A 17 -12.58 -10.95 0.80
CA SER A 17 -13.92 -11.02 0.20
C SER A 17 -13.91 -10.78 -1.31
N LEU A 18 -13.22 -9.75 -1.80
CA LEU A 18 -13.28 -9.34 -3.20
C LEU A 18 -12.48 -10.26 -4.13
N SER A 19 -11.36 -10.81 -3.65
CA SER A 19 -10.48 -11.66 -4.45
C SER A 19 -11.07 -13.03 -4.79
N VAL A 20 -12.23 -13.40 -4.23
CA VAL A 20 -12.94 -14.65 -4.59
C VAL A 20 -13.47 -14.62 -6.04
N SER A 21 -13.82 -13.45 -6.56
CA SER A 21 -14.57 -13.34 -7.83
C SER A 21 -13.90 -12.52 -8.92
N ARG A 22 -12.84 -11.76 -8.58
CA ARG A 22 -12.19 -10.83 -9.51
C ARG A 22 -10.71 -10.70 -9.16
N GLU A 23 -9.92 -10.36 -10.18
CA GLU A 23 -8.55 -9.91 -9.95
C GLU A 23 -8.53 -8.66 -9.08
N LEU A 24 -7.68 -8.69 -8.05
CA LEU A 24 -7.57 -7.62 -7.07
C LEU A 24 -6.12 -7.18 -6.91
N ALA A 25 -5.93 -5.88 -6.75
CA ALA A 25 -4.67 -5.27 -6.38
C ALA A 25 -4.85 -4.44 -5.11
N VAL A 26 -3.98 -4.66 -4.13
CA VAL A 26 -3.87 -3.82 -2.94
C VAL A 26 -2.71 -2.84 -3.17
N GLY A 27 -3.02 -1.56 -3.24
CA GLY A 27 -2.02 -0.50 -3.33
C GLY A 27 -1.68 0.04 -1.95
N LEU A 28 -0.40 0.19 -1.63
CA LEU A 28 0.05 0.81 -0.38
C LEU A 28 0.90 2.06 -0.67
N GLU A 29 0.71 3.11 0.13
CA GLU A 29 1.55 4.33 0.13
C GLU A 29 2.94 4.05 0.74
N ILE A 30 3.68 3.13 0.14
CA ILE A 30 5.04 2.73 0.47
C ILE A 30 5.93 3.11 -0.72
N PRO A 31 7.24 3.40 -0.52
CA PRO A 31 8.13 3.73 -1.61
C PRO A 31 8.13 2.68 -2.72
N SER A 32 7.86 3.10 -3.96
CA SER A 32 7.81 2.17 -5.11
C SER A 32 9.14 1.49 -5.41
N LYS A 33 10.27 2.11 -5.01
CA LYS A 33 11.60 1.48 -5.06
C LYS A 33 11.70 0.18 -4.25
N ASP A 34 10.82 -0.01 -3.27
CA ASP A 34 10.77 -1.22 -2.42
C ASP A 34 9.86 -2.31 -3.02
N GLN A 35 9.26 -2.09 -4.21
CA GLN A 35 8.34 -3.03 -4.85
C GLN A 35 8.93 -4.45 -5.00
N ALA A 36 10.20 -4.56 -5.38
CA ALA A 36 10.86 -5.85 -5.55
C ALA A 36 10.93 -6.67 -4.25
N LEU A 37 10.95 -6.00 -3.08
CA LEU A 37 10.99 -6.66 -1.77
C LEU A 37 9.63 -7.30 -1.44
N VAL A 38 8.53 -6.61 -1.71
CA VAL A 38 7.19 -7.15 -1.49
C VAL A 38 6.83 -8.22 -2.52
N ASP A 39 7.24 -8.06 -3.78
CA ASP A 39 7.03 -9.07 -4.82
C ASP A 39 7.72 -10.39 -4.45
N HIS A 40 8.96 -10.30 -3.94
CA HIS A 40 9.69 -11.46 -3.41
C HIS A 40 8.95 -12.11 -2.25
N TYR A 41 8.51 -11.32 -1.26
CA TYR A 41 7.79 -11.85 -0.09
C TYR A 41 6.46 -12.50 -0.47
N LEU A 42 5.70 -11.91 -1.39
CA LEU A 42 4.44 -12.48 -1.88
C LEU A 42 4.62 -13.79 -2.66
N GLY A 43 5.80 -14.03 -3.23
CA GLY A 43 6.15 -15.28 -3.90
C GLY A 43 6.84 -16.32 -3.01
N SER A 44 7.13 -15.99 -1.74
CA SER A 44 7.90 -16.84 -0.84
C SER A 44 7.01 -17.66 0.10
N ARG A 45 7.67 -18.43 0.98
CA ARG A 45 7.00 -19.20 2.04
C ARG A 45 6.64 -18.36 3.27
N GLY A 46 7.00 -17.07 3.29
CA GLY A 46 6.82 -16.20 4.45
C GLY A 46 7.69 -16.59 5.65
N SER A 47 8.88 -17.16 5.40
CA SER A 47 9.81 -17.52 6.47
C SER A 47 10.36 -16.29 7.18
N GLN A 48 11.02 -16.49 8.32
CA GLN A 48 11.71 -15.40 9.03
C GLN A 48 12.72 -14.67 8.13
N ALA A 49 13.47 -15.40 7.30
CA ALA A 49 14.42 -14.81 6.35
C ALA A 49 13.72 -14.01 5.24
N ASP A 50 12.53 -14.44 4.80
CA ASP A 50 11.73 -13.69 3.83
C ASP A 50 11.22 -12.38 4.44
N LEU A 51 10.77 -12.41 5.69
CA LEU A 51 10.32 -11.24 6.43
C LEU A 51 11.46 -10.25 6.66
N GLU A 52 12.63 -10.73 7.09
CA GLU A 52 13.83 -9.90 7.26
C GLU A 52 14.24 -9.20 5.97
N LYS A 53 14.15 -9.90 4.83
CA LYS A 53 14.39 -9.31 3.51
C LYS A 53 13.35 -8.25 3.15
N LEU A 54 12.06 -8.50 3.41
CA LEU A 54 11.00 -7.50 3.22
C LEU A 54 11.28 -6.22 4.03
N THR A 55 11.67 -6.38 5.29
CA THR A 55 11.94 -5.27 6.21
C THR A 55 13.35 -4.70 6.14
N SER A 56 14.15 -5.11 5.14
CA SER A 56 15.55 -4.67 5.00
C SER A 56 15.69 -3.24 4.46
N SER A 57 14.63 -2.63 3.92
CA SER A 57 14.70 -1.29 3.35
C SER A 57 14.79 -0.20 4.41
N TYR A 58 15.30 0.97 3.99
CA TYR A 58 15.32 2.17 4.85
C TYR A 58 13.93 2.55 5.35
N PHE A 59 12.90 2.39 4.50
CA PHE A 59 11.51 2.70 4.87
C PHE A 59 11.07 1.88 6.09
N TRP A 60 11.31 0.57 6.09
CA TRP A 60 10.92 -0.30 7.21
C TRP A 60 11.78 -0.06 8.45
N GLN A 61 13.09 0.18 8.28
CA GLN A 61 14.00 0.35 9.42
C GLN A 61 13.90 1.72 10.12
N LYS A 62 13.49 2.77 9.40
CA LYS A 62 13.51 4.16 9.89
C LYS A 62 12.15 4.86 9.83
N GLY A 63 11.14 4.24 9.22
CA GLY A 63 9.79 4.80 9.18
C GLY A 63 9.17 4.88 10.58
N ILE A 64 8.57 6.02 10.89
CA ILE A 64 7.96 6.29 12.21
C ILE A 64 6.54 6.84 12.10
N ASP A 65 6.03 7.01 10.87
CA ASP A 65 4.69 7.58 10.64
C ASP A 65 3.59 6.52 10.67
N GLY A 66 3.92 5.23 10.88
CA GLY A 66 2.96 4.13 10.97
C GLY A 66 2.74 3.37 9.66
N ARG A 67 3.27 3.84 8.53
CA ARG A 67 3.26 3.08 7.26
C ARG A 67 4.21 1.88 7.29
N SER A 68 5.19 1.88 8.19
CA SER A 68 6.13 0.80 8.50
C SER A 68 5.75 0.00 9.77
N SER A 69 4.47 0.00 10.15
CA SER A 69 4.00 -0.65 11.40
C SER A 69 3.83 -2.18 11.28
N ALA A 70 3.75 -2.87 12.42
CA ALA A 70 3.42 -4.30 12.47
C ALA A 70 2.07 -4.61 11.81
N ALA A 71 1.06 -3.75 11.95
CA ALA A 71 -0.24 -3.94 11.29
C ALA A 71 -0.14 -3.92 9.76
N MET A 72 0.80 -3.16 9.19
CA MET A 72 1.07 -3.16 7.76
C MET A 72 1.78 -4.45 7.32
N LEU A 73 2.69 -4.99 8.15
CA LEU A 73 3.28 -6.31 7.90
C LEU A 73 2.23 -7.44 7.98
N ASP A 74 1.31 -7.37 8.94
CA ASP A 74 0.21 -8.32 9.05
C ASP A 74 -0.70 -8.30 7.82
N LEU A 75 -0.99 -7.10 7.27
CA LEU A 75 -1.69 -6.95 6.00
C LEU A 75 -0.92 -7.62 4.86
N ILE A 76 0.38 -7.35 4.71
CA ILE A 76 1.22 -7.96 3.66
C ILE A 76 1.23 -9.49 3.77
N GLU A 77 1.38 -10.02 4.97
CA GLU A 77 1.32 -11.47 5.24
C GLU A 77 -0.05 -12.07 4.94
N HIS A 78 -1.14 -11.35 5.24
CA HIS A 78 -2.49 -11.79 4.87
C HIS A 78 -2.64 -11.88 3.34
N ILE A 79 -2.15 -10.88 2.60
CA ILE A 79 -2.17 -10.91 1.13
C ILE A 79 -1.32 -12.07 0.59
N ARG A 80 -0.14 -12.34 1.17
CA ARG A 80 0.69 -13.50 0.80
C ARG A 80 -0.09 -14.81 0.97
N LYS A 81 -0.75 -15.01 2.10
CA LYS A 81 -1.57 -16.20 2.38
C LYS A 81 -2.75 -16.34 1.42
N LEU A 82 -3.40 -15.25 1.03
CA LEU A 82 -4.47 -15.29 0.02
C LEU A 82 -3.91 -15.72 -1.34
N LYS A 83 -2.77 -15.17 -1.74
CA LYS A 83 -2.08 -15.54 -2.99
C LYS A 83 -1.64 -17.02 -2.98
N GLU A 84 -1.10 -17.51 -1.87
CA GLU A 84 -0.74 -18.92 -1.67
C GLU A 84 -1.95 -19.86 -1.81
N LYS A 85 -3.14 -19.40 -1.38
CA LYS A 85 -4.42 -20.11 -1.58
C LYS A 85 -4.98 -19.99 -3.01
N GLY A 86 -4.25 -19.36 -3.93
CA GLY A 86 -4.65 -19.23 -5.33
C GLY A 86 -5.59 -18.06 -5.62
N HIS A 87 -5.81 -17.14 -4.68
CA HIS A 87 -6.57 -15.93 -4.97
C HIS A 87 -5.81 -15.08 -6.01
N PRO A 88 -6.49 -14.51 -7.03
CA PRO A 88 -5.90 -13.63 -8.04
C PRO A 88 -5.63 -12.24 -7.44
N ILE A 89 -4.70 -12.18 -6.49
CA ILE A 89 -4.37 -10.96 -5.73
C ILE A 89 -2.91 -10.55 -5.92
N THR A 90 -2.70 -9.25 -6.07
CA THR A 90 -1.38 -8.63 -6.18
C THR A 90 -1.27 -7.44 -5.23
N MET A 91 -0.04 -6.97 -5.00
CA MET A 91 0.23 -5.76 -4.22
C MET A 91 1.14 -4.84 -5.02
N PHE A 92 0.92 -3.53 -4.90
CA PHE A 92 1.82 -2.54 -5.48
C PHE A 92 2.04 -1.35 -4.54
N PHE A 93 3.20 -0.75 -4.65
CA PHE A 93 3.65 0.41 -3.90
C PHE A 93 3.65 1.63 -4.82
N PHE A 94 3.11 2.75 -4.35
CA PHE A 94 2.85 3.91 -5.21
C PHE A 94 3.39 5.25 -4.68
N ASP A 95 4.19 5.24 -3.60
CA ASP A 95 4.86 6.47 -3.14
C ASP A 95 6.15 6.68 -3.96
N ASP A 96 6.01 7.32 -5.12
CA ASP A 96 7.07 7.51 -6.13
C ASP A 96 8.09 8.62 -5.77
N GLN A 97 8.15 9.10 -4.53
CA GLN A 97 8.96 10.28 -4.19
C GLN A 97 10.05 10.07 -3.14
N PRO A 98 11.29 9.97 -3.61
CA PRO A 98 12.38 10.69 -2.98
C PRO A 98 13.04 11.67 -3.96
N GLY A 99 13.05 12.97 -3.63
CA GLY A 99 13.93 13.97 -4.26
C GLY A 99 13.40 14.69 -5.51
N THR A 100 12.10 14.71 -5.76
CA THR A 100 11.49 15.45 -6.89
C THR A 100 10.81 16.75 -6.43
N GLU A 101 10.77 17.77 -7.29
CA GLU A 101 9.96 19.00 -7.07
C GLU A 101 8.45 18.78 -7.32
N LEU A 102 8.05 17.59 -7.76
CA LEU A 102 6.66 17.26 -8.04
C LEU A 102 5.82 17.32 -6.75
N GLU A 103 4.60 17.83 -6.84
CA GLU A 103 3.65 17.79 -5.72
C GLU A 103 3.31 16.33 -5.37
N ARG A 104 3.34 16.00 -4.08
CA ARG A 104 3.31 14.61 -3.61
C ARG A 104 2.01 13.90 -3.96
N ASN A 105 0.87 14.59 -3.91
CA ASN A 105 -0.40 13.98 -4.31
C ASN A 105 -0.43 13.64 -5.80
N ILE A 106 0.10 14.50 -6.66
CA ILE A 106 0.25 14.22 -8.09
C ILE A 106 1.11 12.96 -8.29
N ALA A 107 2.21 12.82 -7.55
CA ALA A 107 3.06 11.63 -7.64
C ALA A 107 2.33 10.34 -7.21
N ILE A 108 1.63 10.37 -6.08
CA ILE A 108 0.80 9.26 -5.58
C ILE A 108 -0.27 8.88 -6.62
N ALA A 109 -0.99 9.88 -7.15
CA ALA A 109 -2.00 9.65 -8.17
C ALA A 109 -1.41 9.04 -9.44
N ASN A 110 -0.23 9.50 -9.88
CA ASN A 110 0.48 8.95 -11.03
C ASN A 110 0.93 7.50 -10.79
N GLY A 111 1.39 7.15 -9.59
CA GLY A 111 1.74 5.78 -9.24
C GLY A 111 0.55 4.82 -9.39
N ILE A 112 -0.62 5.22 -8.87
CA ILE A 112 -1.86 4.44 -8.99
C ILE A 112 -2.31 4.34 -10.46
N ARG A 113 -2.30 5.46 -11.21
CA ARG A 113 -2.66 5.47 -12.64
C ARG A 113 -1.72 4.61 -13.47
N ARG A 114 -0.42 4.60 -13.17
CA ARG A 114 0.57 3.76 -13.86
C ARG A 114 0.25 2.28 -13.65
N PHE A 115 -0.08 1.88 -12.43
CA PHE A 115 -0.51 0.50 -12.16
C PHE A 115 -1.79 0.16 -12.94
N GLN A 116 -2.83 1.00 -12.84
CA GLN A 116 -4.11 0.79 -13.51
C GLN A 116 -3.97 0.72 -15.04
N ALA A 117 -3.11 1.54 -15.65
CA ALA A 117 -2.90 1.54 -17.10
C ALA A 117 -2.36 0.21 -17.63
N THR A 118 -1.60 -0.53 -16.81
CA THR A 118 -1.10 -1.87 -17.18
C THR A 118 -2.12 -2.99 -16.91
N ARG A 119 -3.18 -2.70 -16.16
CA ARG A 119 -4.13 -3.67 -15.60
C ARG A 119 -5.54 -3.07 -15.53
N PRO A 120 -6.14 -2.70 -16.67
CA PRO A 120 -7.38 -1.91 -16.70
C PRO A 120 -8.58 -2.59 -16.05
N ASP A 121 -8.62 -3.93 -16.04
CA ASP A 121 -9.73 -4.72 -15.50
C ASP A 121 -9.56 -5.09 -14.02
N THR A 122 -8.36 -4.94 -13.46
CA THR A 122 -8.05 -5.28 -12.06
C THR A 122 -8.70 -4.28 -11.12
N LYS A 123 -9.40 -4.77 -10.08
CA LYS A 123 -9.94 -3.90 -9.03
C LYS A 123 -8.82 -3.47 -8.09
N ILE A 124 -8.81 -2.18 -7.71
CA ILE A 124 -7.79 -1.62 -6.84
C ILE A 124 -8.44 -1.21 -5.51
N ILE A 125 -7.83 -1.63 -4.41
CA ILE A 125 -8.03 -1.05 -3.08
C ILE A 125 -6.72 -0.34 -2.72
N ALA A 126 -6.73 0.96 -2.49
CA ALA A 126 -5.54 1.71 -2.11
C ALA A 126 -5.63 2.18 -0.66
N LEU A 127 -4.58 1.93 0.13
CA LEU A 127 -4.44 2.43 1.50
C LEU A 127 -3.35 3.52 1.53
N MET A 128 -3.76 4.72 1.91
CA MET A 128 -2.91 5.90 2.00
C MET A 128 -3.38 6.80 3.15
N GLY A 129 -2.59 7.82 3.49
CA GLY A 129 -2.96 8.80 4.48
C GLY A 129 -4.23 9.57 4.11
N ASN A 130 -5.04 9.94 5.10
CA ASN A 130 -6.26 10.72 4.89
C ASN A 130 -6.04 12.02 4.09
N VAL A 131 -4.87 12.66 4.22
CA VAL A 131 -4.53 13.87 3.47
C VAL A 131 -4.42 13.60 1.98
N HIS A 132 -3.86 12.45 1.60
CA HIS A 132 -3.73 12.03 0.21
C HIS A 132 -5.04 11.44 -0.34
N ALA A 133 -5.90 10.91 0.52
CA ALA A 133 -7.18 10.29 0.13
C ALA A 133 -8.38 11.25 0.10
N MET A 134 -8.27 12.46 0.66
CA MET A 134 -9.40 13.38 0.74
C MET A 134 -9.84 13.84 -0.67
N GLN A 135 -11.15 14.10 -0.84
CA GLN A 135 -11.72 14.58 -2.11
C GLN A 135 -12.31 16.00 -2.01
N LYS A 136 -12.41 16.54 -0.79
CA LYS A 136 -12.93 17.89 -0.53
C LYS A 136 -12.09 18.60 0.51
N ASP A 137 -11.97 19.91 0.36
CA ASP A 137 -11.29 20.78 1.30
C ASP A 137 -11.84 20.59 2.71
N ILE A 138 -10.93 20.59 3.69
CA ILE A 138 -11.25 20.71 5.09
C ILE A 138 -10.56 21.95 5.63
N THR A 139 -11.31 22.77 6.38
CA THR A 139 -10.71 23.86 7.17
C THR A 139 -10.46 23.33 8.58
N THR A 140 -9.20 23.37 9.02
CA THR A 140 -8.80 23.11 10.40
C THR A 140 -8.42 24.44 11.07
N ASN A 141 -8.20 24.43 12.39
CA ASN A 141 -7.68 25.60 13.11
C ASN A 141 -6.30 26.05 12.60
N ASP A 142 -5.57 25.14 11.94
CA ASP A 142 -4.22 25.37 11.41
C ASP A 142 -4.24 25.77 9.91
N GLY A 143 -5.43 25.95 9.33
CA GLY A 143 -5.60 26.43 7.95
C GLY A 143 -6.44 25.49 7.07
N ARG A 144 -6.44 25.77 5.76
CA ARG A 144 -7.19 24.98 4.77
C ARG A 144 -6.32 23.84 4.26
N LEU A 145 -6.78 22.61 4.44
CA LEU A 145 -6.26 21.42 3.78
C LEU A 145 -7.00 21.24 2.47
N VAL A 146 -6.28 21.30 1.36
CA VAL A 146 -6.83 21.14 0.01
C VAL A 146 -6.55 19.70 -0.46
N PRO A 147 -7.54 18.98 -1.00
CA PRO A 147 -7.37 17.70 -1.67
C PRO A 147 -6.43 17.80 -2.86
N SER A 148 -5.97 16.63 -3.28
CA SER A 148 -5.42 16.39 -4.62
C SER A 148 -6.45 16.56 -5.73
#